data_AF-A0A8G2FAU9-F1
#
_entry.id   AF-A0A8G2FAU9-F1
#
_cell.length_a   1.000
_cell.length_b   1.000
_cell.length_c   1.000
_cell.angle_alpha   90.00
_cell.angle_beta   90.00
_cell.angle_gamma   90.00
#
_symmetry.space_group_name_H-M   'P 1'
#
loop_
_entity.id
_entity.type
_entity.pdbx_description
1 polymer ?
#
loop_
_entity_poly.entity_id
_entity_poly.type
_entity_poly.pdbx_seq_one_letter_code
_entity_poly.pdbx_strand_id
1 'polypeptide(L)'
;MLKNTMDDMISKLGKEFSEFSGTLRSVKKNDCGDFVVSPEIMRNIVGHVENLFGTMRETQESVQLALESELLQEERKWIDLLDNADMTTEH
;
A
#
# COMPACT_ATOMS: atom_id res chain seq x y z
N MET A 1 -13.97 -2.05 4.56
CA MET A 1 -13.19 -2.74 3.51
C MET A 1 -11.84 -2.04 3.33
N LEU A 2 -11.85 -0.70 3.28
CA LEU A 2 -10.70 0.19 3.17
C LEU A 2 -9.64 -0.06 4.25
N LYS A 3 -10.03 -0.24 5.51
CA LYS A 3 -9.10 -0.54 6.60
C LYS A 3 -8.25 -1.79 6.31
N ASN A 4 -8.89 -2.89 5.87
CA ASN A 4 -8.17 -4.13 5.58
C ASN A 4 -7.22 -3.96 4.39
N THR A 5 -7.62 -3.19 3.37
CA THR A 5 -6.76 -2.84 2.23
C THR A 5 -5.55 -2.02 2.67
N MET A 6 -5.73 -1.05 3.56
CA MET A 6 -4.65 -0.24 4.12
C MET A 6 -3.73 -1.05 5.04
N ASP A 7 -4.27 -1.97 5.84
CA ASP A 7 -3.47 -2.85 6.70
C ASP A 7 -2.60 -3.81 5.85
N ASP A 8 -3.14 -4.37 4.76
CA ASP A 8 -2.38 -5.18 3.79
C ASP A 8 -1.28 -4.35 3.09
N MET A 9 -1.56 -3.08 2.75
CA MET A 9 -0.57 -2.14 2.23
C MET A 9 0.64 -2.00 3.16
N ILE A 10 0.37 -1.67 4.41
CA ILE A 10 1.39 -1.38 5.42
C ILE A 10 2.25 -2.63 5.63
N SER A 11 1.62 -3.80 5.66
CA SER A 11 2.31 -5.08 5.77
C SER A 11 3.27 -5.34 4.60
N LYS A 12 2.79 -5.20 3.35
CA LYS A 12 3.60 -5.42 2.14
C LYS A 12 4.75 -4.44 2.02
N LEU A 13 4.48 -3.14 2.17
CA LEU A 13 5.51 -2.10 2.13
C LEU A 13 6.53 -2.30 3.25
N GLY A 14 6.08 -2.64 4.46
CA GLY A 14 6.95 -2.93 5.59
C GLY A 14 7.91 -4.09 5.32
N LYS A 15 7.41 -5.16 4.68
CA LYS A 15 8.24 -6.30 4.28
C LYS A 15 9.31 -5.91 3.26
N GLU A 16 8.93 -5.24 2.17
CA GLU A 16 9.87 -4.81 1.13
C GLU A 16 10.92 -3.82 1.68
N PHE A 17 10.52 -2.89 2.55
CA PHE A 17 11.46 -1.98 3.23
C PHE A 17 12.44 -2.74 4.14
N SER A 18 11.95 -3.77 4.84
CA SER A 18 12.79 -4.61 5.69
C SER A 18 13.85 -5.33 4.86
N GLU A 19 13.46 -5.94 3.75
CA GLU A 19 14.38 -6.65 2.84
C GLU A 19 15.40 -5.69 2.20
N PHE A 20 14.95 -4.53 1.72
CA PHE A 20 15.82 -3.46 1.21
C PHE A 20 16.86 -3.03 2.24
N SER A 21 16.43 -2.80 3.49
CA SER A 21 17.34 -2.39 4.57
C SER A 21 18.34 -3.49 4.94
N GLY A 22 17.95 -4.76 4.81
CA GLY A 22 18.83 -5.93 4.98
C GLY A 22 19.91 -5.95 3.91
N THR A 23 19.55 -5.73 2.65
CA THR A 23 20.49 -5.63 1.53
C THR A 23 21.47 -4.48 1.72
N LEU A 24 21.01 -3.29 2.14
CA LEU A 24 21.90 -2.17 2.44
C LEU A 24 22.90 -2.50 3.57
N ARG A 25 22.47 -3.22 4.60
CA ARG A 25 23.33 -3.65 5.70
C ARG A 25 24.39 -4.67 5.28
N SER A 26 24.17 -5.39 4.17
CA SER A 26 25.13 -6.34 3.63
C SER A 26 26.32 -5.68 2.93
N VAL A 27 26.23 -4.39 2.61
CA VAL A 27 27.33 -3.62 1.99
C VAL A 27 28.51 -3.57 2.95
N LYS A 28 29.66 -4.10 2.48
CA LYS A 28 30.90 -4.13 3.26
C LYS A 28 31.74 -2.89 2.98
N LYS A 29 32.61 -2.56 3.95
CA LYS A 29 33.68 -1.61 3.74
C LYS A 29 34.95 -2.32 3.28
N ASN A 30 35.75 -1.68 2.44
CA ASN A 30 37.12 -2.12 2.15
C ASN A 30 38.07 -1.71 3.30
N ASP A 31 39.34 -2.06 3.16
CA ASP A 31 40.40 -1.72 4.14
C ASP A 31 40.63 -0.20 4.29
N CYS A 32 40.22 0.59 3.30
CA CYS A 32 40.25 2.06 3.35
C CYS A 32 39.02 2.69 4.03
N GLY A 33 38.02 1.87 4.40
CA GLY A 33 36.78 2.33 5.02
C GLY A 33 35.67 2.75 4.04
N ASP A 34 35.90 2.61 2.72
CA ASP A 34 34.93 2.93 1.68
C ASP A 34 33.91 1.82 1.51
N PHE A 35 32.66 2.17 1.26
CA PHE A 35 31.62 1.20 0.94
C PHE A 35 31.87 0.56 -0.43
N VAL A 36 31.93 -0.77 -0.44
CA VAL A 36 32.05 -1.56 -1.66
C VAL A 36 30.71 -2.21 -1.96
N VAL A 37 30.07 -1.73 -3.01
CA VAL A 37 28.83 -2.30 -3.53
C VAL A 37 29.18 -3.23 -4.69
N SER A 38 28.99 -4.53 -4.50
CA SER A 38 29.15 -5.47 -5.60
C SER A 38 28.02 -5.28 -6.63
N PRO A 39 28.24 -5.64 -7.90
CA PRO A 39 27.16 -5.62 -8.91
C PRO A 39 25.92 -6.42 -8.49
N GLU A 40 26.12 -7.50 -7.73
CA GLU A 40 25.03 -8.29 -7.16
C GLU A 40 24.22 -7.51 -6.11
N ILE A 41 24.90 -6.85 -5.16
CA ILE A 41 24.22 -6.01 -4.16
C ILE A 41 23.47 -4.87 -4.86
N MET A 42 24.10 -4.23 -5.86
CA MET A 42 23.44 -3.18 -6.62
C MET A 42 22.18 -3.70 -7.35
N ARG A 43 22.24 -4.89 -7.94
CA ARG A 43 21.08 -5.52 -8.58
C ARG A 43 19.96 -5.77 -7.58
N ASN A 44 20.29 -6.25 -6.38
CA ASN A 44 19.30 -6.49 -5.33
C ASN A 44 18.67 -5.17 -4.85
N ILE A 45 19.48 -4.13 -4.65
CA ILE A 45 19.00 -2.77 -4.30
C ILE A 45 17.98 -2.28 -5.35
N VAL A 46 18.32 -2.37 -6.64
CA VAL A 46 17.42 -1.96 -7.72
C VAL A 46 16.14 -2.79 -7.73
N GLY A 47 16.24 -4.11 -7.59
CA GLY A 47 15.07 -5.00 -7.54
C GLY A 47 14.11 -4.67 -6.38
N HIS A 48 14.64 -4.41 -5.18
CA HIS A 48 13.82 -3.97 -4.06
C HIS A 48 13.13 -2.62 -4.31
N VAL A 49 13.81 -1.68 -4.97
CA VAL A 49 13.22 -0.38 -5.33
C VAL A 49 12.10 -0.57 -6.35
N GLU A 50 12.29 -1.41 -7.37
CA GLU A 50 11.26 -1.74 -8.35
C GLU A 50 10.03 -2.41 -7.68
N ASN A 51 10.26 -3.36 -6.77
CA ASN A 51 9.19 -4.01 -6.00
C ASN A 51 8.42 -3.02 -5.11
N LEU A 52 9.12 -2.08 -4.46
CA LEU A 52 8.50 -1.02 -3.67
C LEU A 52 7.59 -0.14 -4.53
N PHE A 53 8.06 0.27 -5.71
CA PHE A 53 7.24 1.04 -6.65
C PHE A 53 6.04 0.25 -7.17
N GLY A 54 6.22 -1.03 -7.49
CA GLY A 54 5.13 -1.92 -7.88
C GLY A 54 4.07 -2.03 -6.78
N THR A 55 4.50 -2.33 -5.56
CA THR A 55 3.62 -2.45 -4.38
C THR A 55 2.87 -1.15 -4.10
N MET A 56 3.53 0.01 -4.19
CA MET A 56 2.88 1.31 -4.02
C MET A 56 1.78 1.55 -5.06
N ARG A 57 2.04 1.21 -6.33
CA ARG A 57 1.04 1.36 -7.41
C ARG A 57 -0.17 0.45 -7.21
N GLU A 58 0.06 -0.84 -7.01
CA GLU A 58 -1.00 -1.82 -6.76
C GLU A 58 -1.86 -1.41 -5.56
N THR A 59 -1.22 -0.84 -4.54
CA THR A 59 -1.98 -0.45 -3.37
C THR A 59 -2.75 0.85 -3.56
N GLN A 60 -2.20 1.81 -4.31
CA GLN A 60 -2.94 3.02 -4.69
C GLN A 60 -4.25 2.64 -5.40
N GLU A 61 -4.18 1.72 -6.36
CA GLU A 61 -5.35 1.21 -7.09
C GLU A 61 -6.34 0.51 -6.14
N SER A 62 -5.84 -0.34 -5.24
CA SER A 62 -6.67 -1.06 -4.28
C SER A 62 -7.39 -0.14 -3.28
N VAL A 63 -6.68 0.88 -2.78
CA VAL A 63 -7.24 1.89 -1.87
C VAL A 63 -8.29 2.73 -2.57
N GLN A 64 -8.04 3.14 -3.82
CA GLN A 64 -9.01 3.88 -4.61
C GLN A 64 -10.31 3.10 -4.80
N LEU A 65 -10.21 1.83 -5.22
CA LEU A 65 -11.39 0.96 -5.39
C LEU A 65 -12.15 0.75 -4.07
N ALA A 66 -11.44 0.54 -2.96
CA ALA A 66 -12.06 0.38 -1.66
C ALA A 66 -12.79 1.66 -1.20
N LEU A 67 -12.21 2.83 -1.48
CA LEU A 67 -12.83 4.12 -1.16
C LEU A 67 -14.07 4.38 -2.02
N GLU A 68 -13.99 4.15 -3.33
CA GLU A 68 -15.13 4.27 -4.24
C GLU A 68 -16.29 3.36 -3.82
N SER A 69 -15.98 2.11 -3.45
CA SER A 69 -16.99 1.16 -2.96
C SER A 69 -17.64 1.61 -1.65
N GLU A 70 -16.87 2.17 -0.71
CA GLU A 70 -17.43 2.65 0.56
C GLU A 70 -18.30 3.91 0.37
N LEU A 71 -17.90 4.81 -0.54
CA LEU A 71 -18.70 5.99 -0.90
C LEU A 71 -20.04 5.59 -1.52
N LEU A 72 -20.04 4.66 -2.48
CA LEU A 72 -21.27 4.16 -3.11
C LEU A 72 -22.20 3.46 -2.11
N GLN A 73 -21.63 2.72 -1.14
CA GLN A 73 -22.42 2.10 -0.07
C GLN A 73 -23.06 3.16 0.84
N GLU A 74 -22.32 4.21 1.18
CA GLU A 74 -22.83 5.28 2.02
C GLU A 74 -23.91 6.10 1.31
N GLU A 75 -23.70 6.43 0.03
CA GLU A 75 -24.71 7.08 -0.81
C GLU A 75 -26.01 6.28 -0.85
N ARG A 76 -25.92 4.95 -1.01
CA ARG A 76 -27.10 4.08 -1.02
C ARG A 76 -27.84 4.09 0.31
N LYS A 77 -27.14 4.10 1.46
CA LYS A 77 -27.80 4.23 2.77
C LYS A 77 -28.57 5.54 2.90
N TRP A 78 -28.01 6.65 2.40
CA TRP A 78 -28.70 7.94 2.42
C TRP A 78 -29.98 7.93 1.59
N ILE A 79 -29.94 7.33 0.39
CA ILE A 79 -31.13 7.16 -0.46
C ILE A 79 -32.18 6.31 0.27
N ASP A 80 -31.78 5.16 0.80
CA ASP A 80 -32.70 4.27 1.52
C ASP A 80 -33.35 4.97 2.74
N LEU A 81 -32.61 5.84 3.44
CA LEU A 81 -33.15 6.62 4.56
C LEU A 81 -34.16 7.68 4.11
N LEU A 82 -33.92 8.34 2.97
CA LEU A 82 -34.85 9.32 2.40
C LEU A 82 -36.14 8.65 1.91
N ASP A 83 -36.02 7.53 1.20
CA ASP A 83 -37.17 6.77 0.70
C ASP A 83 -38.04 6.25 1.85
N ASN A 84 -37.41 5.78 2.93
CA ASN A 84 -38.14 5.33 4.12
C ASN A 84 -38.78 6.48 4.92
N ALA A 85 -38.16 7.67 4.92
CA ALA A 85 -38.74 8.84 5.57
C ALA A 85 -40.02 9.29 4.85
N ASP A 86 -39.99 9.36 3.51
CA ASP A 86 -41.15 9.76 2.70
C ASP A 86 -42.35 8.81 2.90
N MET A 87 -42.14 7.50 2.99
CA MET A 87 -43.21 6.53 3.24
C MET A 87 -43.88 6.66 4.63
N THR A 88 -43.21 7.26 5.61
CA THR A 88 -43.76 7.45 6.97
C THR A 88 -44.57 8.73 7.15
N THR A 89 -44.48 9.67 6.21
CA THR A 89 -45.20 10.95 6.22
C THR A 89 -46.54 10.95 5.49
N GLU A 90 -46.87 9.89 4.74
CA GLU A 90 -48.15 9.73 4.02
C GLU A 90 -49.26 8.98 4.82
N HIS A 91 -49.08 8.77 6.12
CA HIS A 91 -50.10 8.20 7.03
C HIS A 91 -50.57 9.20 8.08
#